data_AF-A0A3D6CJD3-F1
#
_entry.id   AF-A0A3D6CJD3-F1
#
_cell.length_a   1.000
_cell.length_b   1.000
_cell.length_c   1.000
_cell.angle_alpha   90.00
_cell.angle_beta   90.00
_cell.angle_gamma   90.00
#
_symmetry.space_group_name_H-M   'P 1'
#
loop_
_entity.id
_entity.type
_entity.pdbx_description
1 polymer ?
#
loop_
_entity_poly.entity_id
_entity_poly.type
_entity_poly.pdbx_seq_one_letter_code
_entity_poly.pdbx_strand_id
1 'polypeptide(L)'
;GAREFIVPTRKQSGSFYTLPQAPQQFKQMLMVGGFEKYFQIARCFRDEDSRGDRQPEFTQLDLEMAYASMQQIIDLNTKMFNEVVRKIYGKKWILHPFEVITYKNAMDKYGCDRPDLRYGLQMQDITEIVKETTFQIFSKPIDAGGIVK
;
A
#
# COMPACT_ATOMS: atom_id res chain seq x y z
N GLY A 1 1.49 13.14 6.40
CA GLY A 1 0.08 12.90 6.03
C GLY A 1 -0.27 13.75 4.83
N ALA A 2 -1.47 13.60 4.30
CA ALA A 2 -2.00 14.51 3.28
C ALA A 2 -2.41 15.85 3.92
N ARG A 3 -2.91 16.82 3.15
CA ARG A 3 -3.65 17.95 3.72
C ARG A 3 -5.03 17.47 4.20
N GLU A 4 -5.54 18.12 5.24
CA GLU A 4 -6.84 17.82 5.84
C GLU A 4 -7.88 18.86 5.46
N PHE A 5 -9.11 18.42 5.25
CA PHE A 5 -10.24 19.34 5.17
C PHE A 5 -10.52 19.90 6.57
N ILE A 6 -10.76 21.21 6.63
CA ILE A 6 -11.10 21.91 7.87
C ILE A 6 -12.59 22.21 7.93
N VAL A 7 -13.17 22.11 9.14
CA VAL A 7 -14.56 22.46 9.42
C VAL A 7 -14.55 23.50 10.55
N PRO A 8 -14.82 24.79 10.26
CA PRO A 8 -14.79 25.83 11.28
C PRO A 8 -15.86 25.61 12.36
N THR A 9 -15.54 25.91 13.62
CA THR A 9 -16.51 25.79 14.71
C THR A 9 -17.15 27.13 15.05
N ARG A 10 -18.48 27.13 15.20
CA ARG A 10 -19.21 28.33 15.67
C ARG A 10 -18.90 28.67 17.13
N LYS A 11 -18.49 27.69 17.95
CA LYS A 11 -18.36 27.84 19.40
C LYS A 11 -17.11 28.60 19.82
N GLN A 12 -16.04 28.52 19.04
CA GLN A 12 -14.74 29.07 19.40
C GLN A 12 -14.11 29.71 18.17
N SER A 13 -14.07 31.04 18.16
CA SER A 13 -13.48 31.81 17.06
C SER A 13 -12.01 31.44 16.87
N GLY A 14 -11.58 31.30 15.62
CA GLY A 14 -10.20 30.92 15.27
C GLY A 14 -9.89 29.43 15.40
N SER A 15 -10.85 28.60 15.79
CA SER A 15 -10.69 27.14 15.89
C SER A 15 -11.47 26.40 14.79
N PHE A 16 -11.01 25.19 14.46
CA PHE A 16 -11.62 24.33 13.46
C PHE A 16 -11.42 22.86 13.85
N TYR A 17 -12.31 22.00 13.36
CA TYR A 17 -12.13 20.56 13.34
C TYR A 17 -11.48 20.14 12.02
N THR A 18 -10.96 18.92 11.97
CA THR A 18 -10.46 18.33 10.73
C THR A 18 -11.26 17.08 10.40
N LEU A 19 -11.52 16.85 9.11
CA LEU A 19 -12.10 15.60 8.66
C LEU A 19 -11.01 14.52 8.63
N PRO A 20 -11.31 13.29 9.10
CA PRO A 20 -10.29 12.28 9.28
C PRO A 20 -9.80 11.72 7.93
N GLN A 21 -8.47 11.64 7.78
CA GLN A 21 -7.84 10.95 6.64
C GLN A 21 -7.98 9.43 6.70
N ALA A 22 -8.13 8.90 7.91
CA ALA A 22 -8.39 7.52 8.27
C ALA A 22 -8.75 7.49 9.77
N PRO A 23 -9.44 6.46 10.28
CA PRO A 23 -9.72 6.29 11.71
C PRO A 23 -8.49 5.84 12.53
N GLN A 24 -7.26 6.09 12.06
CA GLN A 24 -6.01 5.56 12.63
C GLN A 24 -5.82 5.90 14.12
N GLN A 25 -6.14 7.13 14.53
CA GLN A 25 -6.03 7.52 15.94
C GLN A 25 -7.05 6.78 16.80
N PHE A 26 -8.29 6.69 16.33
CA PHE A 26 -9.39 6.08 17.07
C PHE A 26 -9.25 4.56 17.18
N LYS A 27 -8.83 3.87 16.12
CA LYS A 27 -8.64 2.41 16.18
C LYS A 27 -7.54 2.01 17.17
N GLN A 28 -6.47 2.80 17.26
CA GLN A 28 -5.44 2.59 18.28
C GLN A 28 -5.96 2.86 19.69
N MET A 29 -6.73 3.92 19.90
CA MET A 29 -7.39 4.18 21.19
C MET A 29 -8.36 3.06 21.59
N LEU A 30 -9.05 2.43 20.63
CA LEU A 30 -9.89 1.26 20.90
C LEU A 30 -9.06 0.07 21.37
N MET A 31 -7.89 -0.20 20.76
CA MET A 31 -7.00 -1.26 21.25
C MET A 31 -6.53 -0.99 22.68
N VAL A 32 -6.15 0.26 22.98
CA VAL A 32 -5.79 0.68 24.36
C VAL A 32 -6.98 0.57 25.32
N GLY A 33 -8.18 0.88 24.84
CA GLY A 33 -9.44 0.75 25.59
C GLY A 33 -9.91 -0.68 25.84
N GLY A 34 -9.12 -1.69 25.44
CA GLY A 34 -9.39 -3.10 25.68
C GLY A 34 -10.22 -3.80 24.59
N PHE A 35 -10.51 -3.13 23.47
CA PHE A 35 -11.08 -3.83 22.31
C PHE A 35 -9.99 -4.67 21.65
N GLU A 36 -10.20 -5.98 21.53
CA GLU A 36 -9.19 -6.84 20.92
C GLU A 36 -9.20 -6.83 19.39
N LYS A 37 -10.38 -6.61 18.79
CA LYS A 37 -10.55 -6.61 17.33
C LYS A 37 -11.56 -5.55 16.94
N TYR A 38 -11.20 -4.74 15.96
CA TYR A 38 -12.03 -3.66 15.43
C TYR A 38 -12.01 -3.70 13.91
N PHE A 39 -13.15 -3.36 13.30
CA PHE A 39 -13.21 -3.01 11.88
C PHE A 39 -14.26 -1.94 11.64
N GLN A 40 -14.09 -1.16 10.57
CA GLN A 40 -15.07 -0.17 10.13
C GLN A 40 -15.00 0.01 8.61
N ILE A 41 -16.17 0.14 7.98
CA ILE A 41 -16.28 0.70 6.62
C ILE A 41 -16.38 2.22 6.80
N ALA A 42 -15.23 2.89 6.80
CA ALA A 42 -15.09 4.29 7.18
C ALA A 42 -15.04 5.22 5.97
N ARG A 43 -15.71 6.37 6.07
CA ARG A 43 -15.53 7.47 5.12
C ARG A 43 -14.30 8.29 5.51
N CYS A 44 -13.42 8.47 4.55
CA CYS A 44 -12.12 9.11 4.75
C CYS A 44 -11.97 10.28 3.78
N PHE A 45 -11.27 11.33 4.21
CA PHE A 45 -11.17 12.58 3.47
C PHE A 45 -9.71 13.00 3.29
N ARG A 46 -9.30 13.37 2.07
CA ARG A 46 -7.95 13.88 1.78
C ARG A 46 -8.02 15.07 0.84
N ASP A 47 -7.41 16.18 1.24
CA ASP A 47 -7.31 17.39 0.43
C ASP A 47 -6.07 17.31 -0.49
N GLU A 48 -6.15 16.41 -1.47
CA GLU A 48 -5.11 16.19 -2.47
C GLU A 48 -5.65 16.47 -3.88
N ASP A 49 -4.72 16.74 -4.81
CA ASP A 49 -5.06 16.89 -6.22
C ASP A 49 -5.73 15.61 -6.72
N SER A 50 -6.88 15.79 -7.36
CA SER A 50 -7.64 14.68 -7.92
C SER A 50 -6.87 14.04 -9.08
N ARG A 51 -6.97 12.71 -9.15
CA ARG A 51 -6.52 11.88 -10.27
C ARG A 51 -7.67 10.94 -10.64
N GLY A 52 -7.56 10.24 -11.76
CA GLY A 52 -8.64 9.36 -12.23
C GLY A 52 -9.14 8.35 -11.18
N ASP A 53 -8.27 7.94 -10.25
CA ASP A 53 -8.55 7.02 -9.14
C ASP A 53 -8.61 7.69 -7.76
N ARG A 54 -8.48 9.03 -7.67
CA ARG A 54 -8.38 9.76 -6.40
C ARG A 54 -9.53 10.75 -6.26
N GLN A 55 -10.41 10.46 -5.32
CA GLN A 55 -11.50 11.33 -4.90
C GLN A 55 -11.17 11.94 -3.53
N PRO A 56 -11.61 13.18 -3.26
CA PRO A 56 -11.39 13.85 -1.97
C PRO A 56 -12.06 13.11 -0.81
N GLU A 57 -13.13 12.39 -1.10
CA GLU A 57 -13.84 11.49 -0.19
C GLU A 57 -13.81 10.07 -0.74
N PHE A 58 -13.42 9.10 0.09
CA PHE A 58 -13.36 7.69 -0.29
C PHE A 58 -13.69 6.79 0.90
N THR A 59 -13.95 5.51 0.61
CA THR A 59 -14.34 4.53 1.62
C THR A 59 -13.20 3.54 1.86
N GLN A 60 -12.84 3.33 3.11
CA GLN A 60 -11.87 2.32 3.53
C GLN A 60 -12.54 1.22 4.33
N LEU A 61 -12.12 -0.02 4.12
CA LEU A 61 -12.28 -1.08 5.12
C LEU A 61 -11.07 -1.00 6.04
N ASP A 62 -11.24 -0.33 7.17
CA ASP A 62 -10.20 -0.19 8.18
C ASP A 62 -10.37 -1.26 9.25
N LEU A 63 -9.26 -1.81 9.74
CA LEU A 63 -9.23 -2.87 10.75
C LEU A 63 -8.04 -2.69 11.68
N GLU A 64 -8.18 -3.22 12.89
CA GLU A 64 -7.12 -3.25 13.90
C GLU A 64 -7.33 -4.47 14.81
N MET A 65 -6.22 -5.09 15.24
CA MET A 65 -6.26 -6.22 16.18
C MET A 65 -5.14 -6.09 17.23
N ALA A 66 -5.49 -6.25 18.49
CA ALA A 66 -4.54 -6.32 19.58
C ALA A 66 -3.80 -7.67 19.58
N TYR A 67 -2.54 -7.66 20.04
CA TYR A 67 -1.70 -8.86 20.22
C TYR A 67 -1.52 -9.72 18.96
N ALA A 68 -1.72 -9.14 17.77
CA ALA A 68 -1.55 -9.82 16.50
C ALA A 68 -0.14 -9.59 15.93
N SER A 69 0.46 -10.65 15.39
CA SER A 69 1.67 -10.55 14.57
C SER A 69 1.33 -10.07 13.16
N MET A 70 2.35 -9.57 12.45
CA MET A 70 2.22 -9.17 11.04
C MET A 70 1.64 -10.31 10.16
N GLN A 71 2.10 -11.54 10.36
CA GLN A 71 1.63 -12.70 9.57
C GLN A 71 0.14 -12.96 9.81
N GLN A 72 -0.34 -12.86 11.05
CA GLN A 72 -1.76 -13.07 11.35
C GLN A 72 -2.66 -12.02 10.67
N ILE A 73 -2.19 -10.76 10.57
CA ILE A 73 -2.92 -9.70 9.85
C ILE A 73 -2.92 -9.96 8.34
N ILE A 74 -1.79 -10.41 7.77
CA ILE A 74 -1.69 -10.77 6.36
C ILE A 74 -2.63 -11.94 6.03
N ASP A 75 -2.61 -12.99 6.85
CA ASP A 75 -3.44 -14.19 6.67
C ASP A 75 -4.93 -13.85 6.77
N LEU A 76 -5.32 -13.02 7.75
CA LEU A 76 -6.69 -12.55 7.90
C LEU A 76 -7.17 -11.81 6.65
N ASN A 77 -6.39 -10.83 6.18
CA ASN A 77 -6.74 -10.04 5.00
C ASN A 77 -6.80 -10.90 3.74
N THR A 78 -5.82 -11.78 3.55
CA THR A 78 -5.76 -12.69 2.41
C THR A 78 -6.95 -13.63 2.40
N LYS A 79 -7.32 -14.21 3.55
CA LYS A 79 -8.51 -15.05 3.68
C LYS A 79 -9.78 -14.27 3.38
N MET A 80 -9.96 -13.10 3.99
CA MET A 80 -11.12 -12.24 3.75
C MET A 80 -11.28 -11.89 2.27
N PHE A 81 -10.19 -11.47 1.61
CA PHE A 81 -10.21 -11.12 0.20
C PHE A 81 -10.60 -12.31 -0.69
N ASN A 82 -10.01 -13.48 -0.45
CA ASN A 82 -10.37 -14.71 -1.16
C ASN A 82 -11.85 -15.10 -0.95
N GLU A 83 -12.37 -14.94 0.27
CA GLU A 83 -13.79 -15.20 0.56
C GLU A 83 -14.72 -14.26 -0.22
N VAL A 84 -14.39 -12.96 -0.28
CA VAL A 84 -15.14 -11.97 -1.07
C VAL A 84 -15.09 -12.30 -2.57
N VAL A 85 -13.90 -12.57 -3.11
CA VAL A 85 -13.73 -12.93 -4.53
C VAL A 85 -14.51 -14.19 -4.88
N ARG A 86 -14.42 -15.23 -4.04
CA ARG A 86 -15.17 -16.47 -4.24
C ARG A 86 -16.68 -16.27 -4.17
N LYS A 87 -17.16 -15.40 -3.28
CA LYS A 87 -18.59 -15.09 -3.14
C LYS A 87 -19.13 -14.32 -4.35
N ILE A 88 -18.33 -13.42 -4.93
CA ILE A 88 -18.74 -12.59 -6.08
C ILE A 88 -18.55 -13.32 -7.41
N TYR A 89 -17.44 -14.02 -7.59
CA TYR A 89 -17.00 -14.60 -8.87
C TYR A 89 -17.01 -16.14 -8.90
N GLY A 90 -17.46 -16.79 -7.83
CA GLY A 90 -17.48 -18.26 -7.73
C GLY A 90 -16.07 -18.86 -7.73
N LYS A 91 -15.84 -19.89 -8.54
CA LYS A 91 -14.53 -20.57 -8.67
C LYS A 91 -13.65 -20.02 -9.80
N LYS A 92 -13.99 -18.85 -10.36
CA LYS A 92 -13.31 -18.31 -11.55
C LYS A 92 -11.85 -17.93 -11.28
N TRP A 93 -11.54 -17.47 -10.06
CA TRP A 93 -10.21 -17.01 -9.69
C TRP A 93 -9.74 -17.76 -8.44
N ILE A 94 -8.53 -18.31 -8.48
CA ILE A 94 -7.83 -18.88 -7.32
C ILE A 94 -6.65 -17.96 -7.03
N LEU A 95 -6.73 -17.22 -5.94
CA LEU A 95 -5.71 -16.21 -5.60
C LEU A 95 -4.80 -16.65 -4.45
N HIS A 96 -5.00 -17.85 -3.88
CA HIS A 96 -4.25 -18.34 -2.73
C HIS A 96 -3.24 -19.43 -3.12
N PRO A 97 -2.01 -19.42 -2.56
CA PRO A 97 -1.46 -18.41 -1.64
C PRO A 97 -1.06 -17.12 -2.34
N PHE A 98 -1.17 -16.00 -1.63
CA PHE A 98 -0.63 -14.72 -2.11
C PHE A 98 0.90 -14.82 -2.04
N GLU A 99 1.58 -14.43 -3.12
CA GLU A 99 3.04 -14.35 -3.14
C GLU A 99 3.51 -13.19 -2.25
N VAL A 100 4.44 -13.47 -1.34
CA VAL A 100 5.05 -12.45 -0.48
C VAL A 100 6.40 -12.05 -1.07
N ILE A 101 6.48 -10.81 -1.54
CA ILE A 101 7.68 -10.26 -2.15
C ILE A 101 8.20 -9.15 -1.23
N THR A 102 9.49 -9.20 -0.88
CA THR A 102 10.11 -8.12 -0.11
C THR A 102 10.19 -6.86 -0.97
N TYR A 103 10.15 -5.67 -0.36
CA TYR A 103 10.31 -4.41 -1.07
C TYR A 103 11.57 -4.41 -1.96
N LYS A 104 12.70 -4.90 -1.42
CA LYS A 104 13.96 -5.03 -2.17
C LYS A 104 13.76 -5.88 -3.43
N ASN A 105 13.18 -7.07 -3.31
CA ASN A 105 12.95 -7.96 -4.46
C ASN A 105 11.97 -7.36 -5.47
N ALA A 106 10.94 -6.63 -5.00
CA ALA A 106 9.96 -5.97 -5.87
C ALA A 106 10.63 -4.88 -6.72
N MET A 107 11.41 -4.01 -6.08
CA MET A 107 12.18 -2.97 -6.78
C MET A 107 13.25 -3.57 -7.69
N ASP A 108 13.97 -4.60 -7.23
CA ASP A 108 15.05 -5.21 -8.00
C ASP A 108 14.54 -5.93 -9.26
N LYS A 109 13.42 -6.66 -9.16
CA LYS A 109 12.90 -7.48 -10.27
C LYS A 109 11.87 -6.76 -11.13
N TYR A 110 11.20 -5.74 -10.63
CA TYR A 110 10.07 -5.13 -11.33
C TYR A 110 10.10 -3.60 -11.36
N GLY A 111 11.05 -2.96 -10.67
CA GLY A 111 11.18 -1.50 -10.62
C GLY A 111 10.02 -0.78 -9.93
N CYS A 112 9.13 -1.51 -9.25
CA CYS A 112 8.01 -0.93 -8.52
C CYS A 112 7.62 -1.80 -7.31
N ASP A 113 7.00 -1.17 -6.32
CA ASP A 113 6.53 -1.78 -5.06
C ASP A 113 5.14 -2.45 -5.20
N ARG A 114 4.53 -2.35 -6.38
CA ARG A 114 3.22 -2.93 -6.73
C ARG A 114 3.29 -3.65 -8.09
N PRO A 115 4.14 -4.69 -8.21
CA PRO A 115 4.37 -5.35 -9.48
C PRO A 115 3.13 -6.09 -9.98
N ASP A 116 2.91 -6.05 -11.28
CA ASP A 116 1.93 -6.91 -11.94
C ASP A 116 2.56 -8.26 -12.26
N LEU A 117 2.20 -9.27 -11.48
CA LEU A 117 2.75 -10.63 -11.59
C LEU A 117 2.09 -11.47 -12.70
N ARG A 118 1.15 -10.91 -13.46
CA ARG A 118 0.45 -11.65 -14.53
C ARG A 118 1.34 -11.93 -15.74
N TYR A 119 2.49 -11.23 -15.86
CA TYR A 119 3.44 -11.41 -16.94
C TYR A 119 4.88 -11.55 -16.41
N GLY A 120 5.71 -12.35 -17.08
CA GLY A 120 7.04 -12.75 -16.60
C GLY A 120 8.20 -11.80 -16.95
N LEU A 121 7.93 -10.52 -17.22
CA LEU A 121 8.95 -9.55 -17.66
C LEU A 121 9.73 -8.97 -16.47
N GLN A 122 10.56 -9.80 -15.84
CA GLN A 122 11.45 -9.39 -14.75
C GLN A 122 12.68 -8.66 -15.29
N MET A 123 13.07 -7.58 -14.62
CA MET A 123 14.35 -6.89 -14.80
C MET A 123 15.49 -7.84 -14.44
N GLN A 124 16.54 -7.86 -15.26
CA GLN A 124 17.73 -8.67 -15.04
C GLN A 124 18.95 -7.78 -15.00
N ASP A 125 19.86 -8.05 -14.07
CA ASP A 125 21.13 -7.35 -14.01
C ASP A 125 22.07 -7.89 -15.09
N ILE A 126 22.45 -7.03 -16.04
CA ILE A 126 23.36 -7.36 -17.14
C ILE A 126 24.72 -6.67 -16.98
N THR A 127 24.99 -6.06 -15.82
CA THR A 127 26.21 -5.29 -15.54
C THR A 127 27.47 -6.08 -15.90
N GLU A 128 27.56 -7.34 -15.48
CA GLU A 128 28.72 -8.20 -15.77
C GLU A 128 28.91 -8.49 -17.26
N ILE A 129 27.81 -8.52 -18.04
CA ILE A 129 27.85 -8.78 -19.49
C ILE A 129 28.39 -7.57 -20.23
N VAL A 130 28.06 -6.36 -19.77
CA VAL A 130 28.38 -5.11 -20.48
C VAL A 130 29.57 -4.35 -19.87
N LYS A 131 30.19 -4.85 -18.81
CA LYS A 131 31.24 -4.12 -18.06
C LYS A 131 32.44 -3.69 -18.91
N GLU A 132 32.79 -4.43 -19.95
CA GLU A 132 33.95 -4.14 -20.82
C GLU A 132 33.57 -3.30 -22.05
N THR A 133 32.31 -2.84 -22.15
CA THR A 133 31.86 -2.05 -23.29
C THR A 133 32.45 -0.65 -23.27
N THR A 134 32.78 -0.13 -24.45
CA THR A 134 33.16 1.28 -24.64
C THR A 134 31.94 2.20 -24.79
N PHE A 135 30.73 1.64 -24.78
CA PHE A 135 29.50 2.40 -24.92
C PHE A 135 29.18 3.18 -23.64
N GLN A 136 29.36 4.50 -23.70
CA GLN A 136 29.32 5.38 -22.52
C GLN A 136 28.01 5.35 -21.72
N ILE A 137 26.89 4.95 -22.33
CA ILE A 137 25.60 4.84 -21.62
C ILE A 137 25.64 3.72 -20.58
N PHE A 138 26.41 2.65 -20.82
CA PHE A 138 26.57 1.55 -19.89
C PHE A 138 27.82 1.70 -19.00
N SER A 139 28.94 2.19 -19.55
CA SER A 139 30.18 2.28 -18.78
C SER A 139 30.11 3.34 -17.67
N LYS A 140 29.52 4.52 -17.92
CA LYS A 140 29.45 5.61 -16.92
C LYS A 140 28.69 5.22 -15.64
N PRO A 141 27.49 4.61 -15.70
CA PRO A 141 26.81 4.14 -14.50
C PRO A 141 27.63 3.10 -13.72
N ILE A 142 28.32 2.19 -14.41
CA ILE A 142 29.13 1.13 -13.78
C ILE A 142 30.33 1.74 -13.06
N ASP A 143 31.06 2.66 -13.70
CA ASP A 143 32.20 3.36 -13.11
C ASP A 143 31.81 4.17 -11.85
N ALA A 144 30.56 4.63 -11.79
CA ALA A 144 29.99 5.33 -10.64
C ALA A 144 29.47 4.38 -9.53
N GLY A 145 29.65 3.07 -9.66
CA GLY A 145 29.17 2.06 -8.71
C GLY A 145 27.68 1.71 -8.85
N GLY A 146 27.06 2.07 -9.98
CA GLY A 146 25.68 1.72 -10.33
C GLY A 146 25.56 0.34 -11.00
N ILE A 147 24.35 0.03 -11.45
CA ILE A 147 24.00 -1.23 -12.12
C ILE A 147 23.30 -0.95 -13.45
N VAL A 148 23.40 -1.89 -14.39
CA VAL A 148 22.71 -1.86 -15.69
C VAL A 148 21.70 -3.00 -15.71
N LYS A 149 20.41 -2.65 -15.89
CA LYS A 149 19.29 -3.59 -16.02
C LYS A 149 18.49 -3.33 -17.28
#